data_AF-A0A7K2ZHH9-F1
#
_entry.id   AF-A0A7K2ZHH9-F1
#
_cell.length_a   1.000
_cell.length_b   1.000
_cell.length_c   1.000
_cell.angle_alpha   90.00
_cell.angle_beta   90.00
_cell.angle_gamma   90.00
#
_symmetry.space_group_name_H-M   'P 1'
#
loop_
_entity.id
_entity.type
_entity.pdbx_description
1 polymer ?
#
loop_
_entity_poly.entity_id
_entity_poly.type
_entity_poly.pdbx_seq_one_letter_code
_entity_poly.pdbx_strand_id
1 'polypeptide(L)' 'MAARTKSAKDRPSYRCTECGWTTAKWLGRCPECQAWGTVE' A
#
# COMPACT_ATOMS: atom_id res chain seq x y z
N MET A 1 6.39 -33.91 -4.00
CA MET A 1 5.60 -32.81 -4.59
C MET A 1 6.06 -31.51 -3.94
N ALA A 2 6.90 -30.71 -4.61
CA ALA A 2 7.45 -29.49 -4.03
C ALA A 2 6.59 -28.28 -4.40
N ALA A 3 5.86 -27.73 -3.43
CA ALA A 3 5.11 -26.50 -3.60
C ALA A 3 6.08 -25.31 -3.67
N ARG A 4 6.13 -24.64 -4.83
CA ARG A 4 6.76 -23.33 -4.95
C ARG A 4 5.79 -22.31 -4.39
N THR A 5 5.99 -21.91 -3.13
CA THR A 5 5.39 -20.70 -2.58
C THR A 5 5.82 -19.53 -3.46
N LYS A 6 4.88 -19.04 -4.28
CA LYS A 6 5.08 -17.80 -5.03
C LYS A 6 5.30 -16.71 -3.99
N SER A 7 6.55 -16.21 -3.89
CA SER A 7 6.81 -14.96 -3.20
C SER A 7 5.84 -13.94 -3.77
N ALA A 8 4.95 -13.43 -2.93
CA ALA A 8 4.07 -12.33 -3.27
C ALA A 8 5.00 -11.22 -3.73
N LYS A 9 5.06 -11.04 -5.05
CA LYS A 9 5.78 -9.95 -5.70
C LYS A 9 5.21 -8.72 -5.02
N ASP A 10 6.03 -8.09 -4.19
CA ASP A 10 5.72 -6.88 -3.43
C ASP A 10 5.24 -5.85 -4.45
N ARG A 11 3.92 -5.84 -4.66
CA ARG A 11 3.29 -4.80 -5.44
C ARG A 11 3.31 -3.64 -4.47
N PRO A 12 3.99 -2.52 -4.79
CA PRO A 12 4.02 -1.39 -3.88
C PRO A 12 2.57 -0.94 -3.65
N SER A 13 2.03 -1.36 -2.51
CA SER A 13 0.69 -1.05 -2.04
C SER A 13 0.89 -0.02 -0.95
N TYR A 14 0.78 1.24 -1.36
CA TYR A 14 0.93 2.39 -0.49
C TYR A 14 -0.23 2.44 0.49
N ARG A 15 0.06 2.38 1.78
CA ARG A 15 -0.90 2.33 2.87
C ARG A 15 -0.88 3.63 3.68
N CYS A 16 -2.04 4.16 3.94
CA CYS A 16 -2.30 5.24 4.88
C CYS A 16 -2.20 4.70 6.32
N THR A 17 -1.34 5.27 7.15
CA THR A 17 -1.18 4.90 8.57
C THR A 17 -2.29 5.40 9.47
N GLU A 18 -2.98 6.48 9.08
CA GLU A 18 -4.08 7.07 9.86
C GLU A 18 -5.42 6.33 9.65
N CYS A 19 -5.68 5.96 8.40
CA CYS A 19 -6.99 5.56 7.92
C CYS A 19 -7.02 4.12 7.36
N GLY A 20 -5.85 3.53 7.09
CA GLY A 20 -5.73 2.20 6.51
C GLY A 20 -6.01 2.12 5.01
N TRP A 21 -6.25 3.25 4.33
CA TRP A 21 -6.43 3.29 2.88
C TRP A 21 -5.21 2.73 2.15
N THR A 22 -5.42 1.86 1.15
CA THR A 22 -4.34 1.24 0.37
C THR A 22 -4.50 1.50 -1.13
N THR A 23 -3.42 1.83 -1.83
CA THR A 23 -3.40 2.06 -3.28
C THR A 23 -2.15 1.52 -3.94
N ALA A 24 -2.25 1.13 -5.21
CA ALA A 24 -1.10 0.73 -6.01
C ALA A 24 -0.32 1.92 -6.60
N LYS A 25 -0.83 3.16 -6.45
CA LYS A 25 -0.23 4.37 -7.04
C LYS A 25 -0.07 5.45 -5.97
N TRP A 26 1.17 5.91 -5.79
CA TRP A 26 1.47 7.02 -4.88
C TRP A 26 0.80 8.31 -5.36
N LEU A 27 0.04 8.93 -4.48
CA LEU A 27 -0.65 10.20 -4.76
C LEU A 27 -0.04 11.39 -4.00
N GLY A 28 0.94 11.17 -3.11
CA GLY A 28 1.52 12.20 -2.24
C GLY A 28 0.62 12.68 -1.09
N ARG A 29 -0.69 12.46 -1.20
CA ARG A 29 -1.70 12.69 -0.16
C ARG A 29 -2.70 11.53 -0.09
N CYS A 30 -3.18 11.26 1.11
CA CYS A 30 -4.28 10.33 1.36
C CYS A 30 -5.60 10.91 0.80
N PRO A 31 -6.37 10.21 -0.06
CA PRO A 31 -7.63 10.75 -0.59
C PRO A 31 -8.79 10.68 0.41
N GLU A 32 -8.76 9.73 1.34
CA GLU A 32 -9.78 9.60 2.40
C GLU A 32 -9.63 10.69 3.46
N CYS A 33 -8.43 10.75 4.05
CA CYS A 33 -8.11 11.57 5.20
C CYS A 33 -7.44 12.90 4.85
N GLN A 34 -7.08 13.11 3.59
CA GLN A 34 -6.41 14.32 3.08
C GLN A 34 -5.08 14.67 3.75
N ALA A 35 -4.50 13.74 4.51
CA ALA A 35 -3.22 13.88 5.17
C ALA A 35 -2.04 13.79 4.19
N TRP A 36 -0.99 14.55 4.49
CA TRP A 36 0.26 14.60 3.74
C TRP A 36 1.32 13.82 4.51
N GLY A 37 2.01 12.89 3.85
CA GLY A 37 3.09 12.09 4.45
C GLY A 37 2.64 10.89 5.31
N THR A 38 1.34 10.56 5.36
CA THR A 38 0.82 9.38 6.08
C THR A 38 0.64 8.15 5.20
N VAL A 39 0.80 8.31 3.89
CA VAL A 39 0.80 7.22 2.92
C VAL A 39 2.24 6.71 2.87
N GLU A 40 2.50 5.41 3.05
CA GLU A 40 3.82 4.76 2.93
C GLU A 40 3.76 3.51 2.05
#